data_AF-A0A6B2GB16-F1
#
_entry.id   AF-A0A6B2GB16-F1
#
_cell.length_a   1.000
_cell.length_b   1.000
_cell.length_c   1.000
_cell.angle_alpha   90.00
_cell.angle_beta   90.00
_cell.angle_gamma   90.00
#
_symmetry.space_group_name_H-M   'P 1'
#
loop_
_entity.id
_entity.type
_entity.pdbx_description
1 polymer ?
#
loop_
_entity_poly.entity_id
_entity_poly.type
_entity_poly.pdbx_seq_one_letter_code
_entity_poly.pdbx_strand_id
1 'polypeptide(L)'
;IKIGVHIADVTYYLNKFPNLLQDASYQGSTCCLPNNFIPMLPNDLIASKCNLEPDATRPAVSVVFTLTNGLITDTWIGRGIVKVSCRFSYGLAEKLINMSEETELESINCLNTKSISLEICRVLREIEKICEKVRTNRLNAFEVLNLPKFKFDFNSLIPKKINNLFDETHTPKSQSLIEELMLMANIEVGKVLLKNFRKSSLIKVKSRSILSEKQITSIKNNVSNIVDFPSKFDSFWNHVFSKFLSSSYYARYIEEKYPPFALGMNKFTHFTSPTRRFSDIIVHFQLLH
;
A
#
# COMPACT_ATOMS: atom_id res chain seq x y z
N ILE A 1 7.42 -20.22 -3.14
CA ILE A 1 7.15 -19.35 -4.32
C ILE A 1 8.05 -18.13 -4.26
N LYS A 2 8.58 -17.66 -5.39
CA LYS A 2 9.39 -16.44 -5.47
C LYS A 2 8.53 -15.31 -6.02
N ILE A 3 8.41 -14.22 -5.28
CA ILE A 3 7.57 -13.07 -5.65
C ILE A 3 8.45 -11.84 -5.81
N GLY A 4 8.28 -11.14 -6.93
CA GLY A 4 8.93 -9.87 -7.22
C GLY A 4 7.96 -8.70 -7.14
N VAL A 5 8.29 -7.71 -6.31
CA VAL A 5 7.62 -6.40 -6.30
C VAL A 5 8.55 -5.40 -6.99
N HIS A 6 8.15 -4.94 -8.17
CA HIS A 6 8.96 -4.06 -9.02
C HIS A 6 8.39 -2.64 -9.00
N ILE A 7 9.18 -1.69 -8.50
CA ILE A 7 8.78 -0.28 -8.35
C ILE A 7 9.57 0.56 -9.35
N ALA A 8 8.91 1.51 -10.03
CA ALA A 8 9.57 2.40 -10.99
C ALA A 8 10.80 3.09 -10.37
N ASP A 9 11.95 3.02 -11.06
CA ASP A 9 13.16 3.69 -10.61
C ASP A 9 13.13 5.17 -11.05
N VAL A 10 12.57 6.01 -10.18
CA VAL A 10 12.53 7.46 -10.39
C VAL A 10 13.92 8.08 -10.21
N THR A 11 14.77 7.49 -9.36
CA THR A 11 16.12 8.00 -9.07
C THR A 11 17.02 8.00 -10.31
N TYR A 12 16.86 7.02 -11.19
CA TYR A 12 17.56 6.95 -12.47
C TYR A 12 17.36 8.21 -13.33
N TYR A 13 16.16 8.79 -13.30
CA TYR A 13 15.84 10.00 -14.06
C TYR A 13 16.22 11.26 -13.29
N LEU A 14 15.96 11.33 -11.98
CA LEU A 14 16.25 12.50 -11.17
C LEU A 14 17.74 12.82 -11.06
N ASN A 15 18.61 11.82 -11.11
CA ASN A 15 20.07 12.03 -11.17
C ASN A 15 20.51 12.89 -12.37
N LYS A 16 19.71 12.95 -13.43
CA LYS A 16 19.99 13.76 -14.62
C LYS A 16 19.46 15.19 -14.52
N PHE A 17 18.63 15.48 -13.51
CA PHE A 17 17.90 16.75 -13.35
C PHE A 17 17.92 17.21 -11.87
N PRO A 18 19.01 17.83 -11.38
CA PRO A 18 19.14 18.21 -9.98
C PRO A 18 18.07 19.24 -9.52
N ASN A 19 17.69 20.18 -10.39
CA ASN A 19 16.63 21.15 -10.09
C ASN A 19 15.29 20.45 -9.83
N LEU A 20 14.98 19.40 -10.59
CA LEU A 20 13.76 18.64 -10.43
C LEU A 20 13.75 17.85 -9.10
N LEU A 21 14.91 17.36 -8.66
CA LEU A 21 15.03 16.71 -7.36
C LEU A 21 14.75 17.72 -6.22
N GLN A 22 15.26 18.94 -6.34
CA GLN A 22 15.02 20.02 -5.38
C GLN A 22 13.51 20.36 -5.33
N ASP A 23 12.86 20.54 -6.48
CA ASP A 23 11.42 20.81 -6.55
C ASP A 23 10.59 19.69 -5.91
N ALA A 24 10.92 18.43 -6.22
CA ALA A 24 10.25 17.26 -5.62
C ALA A 24 10.44 17.22 -4.09
N SER A 25 11.59 17.67 -3.59
CA SER A 25 11.84 17.77 -2.15
C SER A 25 10.98 18.83 -1.47
N TYR A 26 10.77 19.98 -2.13
CA TYR A 26 9.90 21.04 -1.62
C TYR A 26 8.42 20.63 -1.62
N GLN A 27 7.98 19.89 -2.64
CA GLN A 27 6.60 19.41 -2.72
C GLN A 27 6.32 18.23 -1.76
N GLY A 28 7.29 17.34 -1.57
CA GLY A 28 7.24 16.20 -0.65
C GLY A 28 6.31 15.05 -1.04
N SER A 29 5.11 15.33 -1.57
CA SER A 29 4.15 14.32 -2.05
C SER A 29 3.13 14.89 -3.03
N THR A 30 2.55 14.01 -3.86
CA THR A 30 1.42 14.37 -4.73
C THR A 30 0.17 14.63 -3.88
N CYS A 31 -0.45 15.79 -4.03
CA CYS A 31 -1.71 16.11 -3.35
C CYS A 31 -2.89 15.55 -4.14
N CYS A 32 -3.58 14.55 -3.60
CA CYS A 32 -4.78 13.98 -4.21
C CYS A 32 -6.02 14.79 -3.81
N LEU A 33 -6.64 15.46 -4.78
CA LEU A 33 -7.93 16.12 -4.64
C LEU A 33 -9.04 15.16 -5.13
N PRO A 34 -10.31 15.42 -4.80
CA PRO A 34 -11.39 14.52 -5.22
C PRO A 34 -11.54 14.32 -6.74
N ASN A 35 -11.22 15.35 -7.55
CA ASN A 35 -11.30 15.33 -9.01
C ASN A 35 -9.98 15.54 -9.74
N ASN A 36 -8.90 15.83 -9.02
CA ASN A 36 -7.64 16.20 -9.63
C ASN A 36 -6.49 15.78 -8.71
N PHE A 37 -5.26 15.91 -9.18
CA PHE A 37 -4.09 15.75 -8.34
C PHE A 37 -3.06 16.81 -8.70
N ILE A 38 -2.37 17.32 -7.69
CA ILE A 38 -1.21 18.20 -7.88
C ILE A 38 0.03 17.30 -7.81
N PRO A 39 0.64 16.95 -8.95
CA PRO A 39 1.66 15.91 -9.01
C PRO A 39 2.99 16.41 -8.44
N MET A 40 3.66 15.56 -7.66
CA MET A 40 5.00 15.83 -7.12
C MET A 40 6.07 16.02 -8.22
N LEU A 41 5.89 15.32 -9.34
CA LEU A 41 6.78 15.32 -10.49
C LEU A 41 5.99 15.72 -11.74
N PRO A 42 6.63 16.30 -12.77
CA PRO A 42 5.97 16.63 -14.02
C PRO A 42 5.23 15.42 -14.62
N ASN A 43 3.98 15.64 -15.04
CA ASN A 43 3.14 14.59 -15.62
C ASN A 43 3.80 13.91 -16.82
N ASP A 44 4.50 14.68 -17.65
CA ASP A 44 5.20 14.15 -18.82
C ASP A 44 6.30 13.17 -18.44
N LEU A 45 7.04 13.43 -17.36
CA LEU A 45 8.06 12.51 -16.86
C LEU A 45 7.42 11.23 -16.33
N ILE A 46 6.34 11.35 -15.56
CA ILE A 46 5.63 10.21 -15.00
C ILE A 46 5.09 9.32 -16.13
N ALA A 47 4.33 9.90 -17.05
CA ALA A 47 3.67 9.17 -18.13
C ALA A 47 4.67 8.56 -19.12
N SER A 48 5.71 9.31 -19.51
CA SER A 48 6.63 8.86 -20.57
C SER A 48 7.78 7.98 -20.09
N LYS A 49 8.16 8.04 -18.80
CA LYS A 49 9.37 7.37 -18.28
C LYS A 49 9.16 6.51 -17.03
N CYS A 50 8.29 6.90 -16.11
CA CYS A 50 8.14 6.21 -14.82
C CYS A 50 7.03 5.16 -14.81
N ASN A 51 5.91 5.40 -15.51
CA ASN A 51 4.83 4.43 -15.57
C ASN A 51 5.31 3.13 -16.22
N LEU A 52 5.07 2.02 -15.51
CA LEU A 52 5.32 0.67 -15.99
C LEU A 52 4.18 0.25 -16.93
N GLU A 53 4.17 0.85 -18.12
CA GLU A 53 3.19 0.54 -19.16
C GLU A 53 3.53 -0.78 -19.88
N PRO A 54 2.53 -1.52 -20.37
CA PRO A 54 2.74 -2.72 -21.17
C PRO A 54 3.66 -2.48 -22.36
N ASP A 55 4.42 -3.49 -22.74
CA ASP A 55 5.35 -3.50 -23.89
C ASP A 55 6.56 -2.53 -23.78
N ALA A 56 6.57 -1.60 -22.81
CA ALA A 56 7.69 -0.69 -22.55
C ALA A 56 8.70 -1.30 -21.56
N THR A 57 9.99 -1.19 -21.90
CA THR A 57 11.09 -1.61 -21.01
C THR A 57 11.49 -0.44 -20.12
N ARG A 58 11.40 -0.60 -18.80
CA ARG A 58 11.60 0.48 -17.81
C ARG A 58 12.57 0.07 -16.71
N PRO A 59 13.39 1.01 -16.19
CA PRO A 59 14.20 0.76 -15.01
C PRO A 59 13.28 0.65 -13.78
N ALA A 60 13.59 -0.31 -12.90
CA ALA A 60 12.84 -0.56 -11.69
C ALA A 60 13.77 -0.95 -10.53
N VAL A 61 13.37 -0.55 -9.33
CA VAL A 61 13.93 -1.06 -8.08
C VAL A 61 13.05 -2.21 -7.62
N SER A 62 13.65 -3.37 -7.50
CA SER A 62 12.93 -4.63 -7.29
C SER A 62 13.23 -5.17 -5.91
N VAL A 63 12.18 -5.63 -5.24
CA VAL A 63 12.27 -6.43 -4.02
C VAL A 63 11.74 -7.81 -4.36
N VAL A 64 12.61 -8.80 -4.32
CA VAL A 64 12.28 -10.18 -4.67
C VAL A 64 12.45 -11.04 -3.44
N PHE A 65 11.37 -11.61 -2.93
CA PHE A 65 11.40 -12.46 -1.75
C PHE A 65 10.88 -13.86 -2.04
N THR A 66 11.46 -14.83 -1.34
CA THR A 66 11.03 -16.22 -1.37
C THR A 66 10.09 -16.49 -0.19
N LEU A 67 8.89 -16.95 -0.50
CA LEU A 67 7.87 -17.32 0.47
C LEU A 67 7.78 -18.84 0.62
N THR A 68 7.90 -19.29 1.87
CA THR A 68 7.66 -20.66 2.31
C THR A 68 6.65 -20.63 3.44
N ASN A 69 5.47 -21.25 3.24
CA ASN A 69 4.38 -21.30 4.23
C ASN A 69 3.94 -19.92 4.78
N GLY A 70 3.98 -18.88 3.96
CA GLY A 70 3.62 -17.50 4.38
C GLY A 70 4.72 -16.76 5.13
N LEU A 71 5.90 -17.36 5.30
CA LEU A 71 7.08 -16.71 5.88
C LEU A 71 8.10 -16.40 4.79
N ILE A 72 8.70 -15.22 4.89
CA ILE A 72 9.80 -14.80 4.00
C ILE A 72 11.09 -15.45 4.49
N THR A 73 11.75 -16.22 3.63
CA THR A 73 12.99 -16.94 3.94
C THR A 73 14.23 -16.26 3.37
N ASP A 74 14.10 -15.62 2.20
CA ASP A 74 15.19 -14.92 1.53
C ASP A 74 14.63 -13.67 0.82
N THR A 75 15.45 -12.62 0.77
CA THR A 75 15.10 -11.32 0.18
C THR A 75 16.29 -10.78 -0.61
N TRP A 76 16.07 -10.51 -1.90
CA TRP A 76 16.97 -9.75 -2.75
C TRP A 76 16.37 -8.37 -3.07
N ILE A 77 17.19 -7.33 -2.97
CA ILE A 77 16.81 -5.96 -3.33
C ILE A 77 17.85 -5.41 -4.28
N GLY A 78 17.42 -4.82 -5.40
CA GLY A 78 18.34 -4.22 -6.36
C GLY A 78 17.68 -3.53 -7.53
N ARG A 79 18.52 -2.83 -8.31
CA ARG A 79 18.12 -2.27 -9.61
C ARG A 79 17.96 -3.38 -10.63
N GLY A 80 16.95 -3.24 -11.48
CA GLY A 80 16.70 -4.11 -12.61
C GLY A 80 15.98 -3.36 -13.72
N ILE A 81 15.70 -4.08 -14.80
CA ILE A 81 14.93 -3.60 -15.92
C ILE A 81 13.73 -4.54 -16.08
N VAL A 82 12.53 -3.97 -16.18
CA VAL A 82 11.28 -4.73 -16.31
C VAL A 82 10.56 -4.38 -17.60
N LYS A 83 9.91 -5.37 -18.20
CA LYS A 83 8.97 -5.20 -19.30
C LYS A 83 7.63 -5.80 -18.89
N VAL A 84 6.60 -4.97 -18.80
CA VAL A 84 5.27 -5.41 -18.36
C VAL A 84 4.56 -6.11 -19.51
N SER A 85 4.15 -7.36 -19.29
CA SER A 85 3.42 -8.14 -20.29
C SER A 85 1.95 -7.75 -20.37
N CYS A 86 1.32 -7.46 -19.23
CA CYS A 86 -0.11 -7.17 -19.14
C CYS A 86 -0.41 -6.21 -17.98
N ARG A 87 -1.50 -5.45 -18.13
CA ARG A 87 -2.01 -4.52 -17.12
C ARG A 87 -3.41 -4.96 -16.69
N PHE A 88 -3.58 -5.20 -15.40
CA PHE A 88 -4.87 -5.56 -14.82
C PHE A 88 -5.52 -4.36 -14.12
N SER A 89 -6.83 -4.18 -14.30
CA SER A 89 -7.64 -3.37 -13.40
C SER A 89 -8.03 -4.20 -12.17
N TYR A 90 -8.33 -3.57 -11.04
CA TYR A 90 -8.81 -4.29 -9.85
C TYR A 90 -10.06 -5.13 -10.15
N GLY A 91 -11.00 -4.60 -10.94
CA GLY A 91 -12.20 -5.34 -11.31
C GLY A 91 -11.91 -6.58 -12.16
N LEU A 92 -10.92 -6.51 -13.05
CA LEU A 92 -10.47 -7.67 -13.83
C LEU A 92 -9.74 -8.68 -12.93
N ALA A 93 -8.81 -8.22 -12.09
CA ALA A 93 -8.07 -9.08 -11.17
C ALA A 93 -9.01 -9.80 -10.18
N GLU A 94 -10.03 -9.12 -9.67
CA GLU A 94 -11.04 -9.71 -8.77
C GLU A 94 -11.81 -10.84 -9.46
N LYS A 95 -12.20 -10.65 -10.73
CA LYS A 95 -12.84 -11.69 -11.52
C LYS A 95 -11.91 -12.89 -11.67
N LEU A 96 -10.66 -12.66 -12.07
CA LEU A 96 -9.67 -13.74 -12.24
C LEU A 96 -9.39 -14.52 -10.95
N ILE A 97 -9.33 -13.84 -9.80
CA ILE A 97 -9.13 -14.48 -8.49
C ILE A 97 -10.32 -15.38 -8.12
N ASN A 98 -11.54 -14.93 -8.40
CA ASN A 98 -12.76 -15.63 -8.00
C ASN A 98 -13.25 -16.69 -9.01
N MET A 99 -12.65 -16.78 -10.20
CA MET A 99 -13.00 -17.79 -11.20
C MET A 99 -12.55 -19.20 -10.78
N SER A 100 -13.45 -20.17 -10.95
CA SER A 100 -13.17 -21.61 -10.84
C SER A 100 -12.44 -22.11 -12.08
N GLU A 101 -11.63 -23.17 -11.93
CA GLU A 101 -10.85 -23.78 -13.03
C GLU A 101 -11.72 -24.22 -14.23
N GLU A 102 -13.01 -24.48 -13.99
CA GLU A 102 -13.98 -24.94 -15.00
C GLU A 102 -14.52 -23.82 -15.92
N THR A 103 -14.44 -22.54 -15.52
CA THR A 103 -14.99 -21.39 -16.28
C THR A 103 -13.95 -20.59 -17.08
N GLU A 104 -12.70 -21.10 -17.12
CA GLU A 104 -11.53 -20.39 -17.65
C GLU A 104 -11.47 -20.36 -19.18
N LEU A 105 -11.87 -21.43 -19.87
CA LEU A 105 -11.72 -21.52 -21.32
C LEU A 105 -12.65 -20.58 -22.11
N GLU A 106 -13.87 -20.35 -21.62
CA GLU A 106 -14.88 -19.58 -22.37
C GLU A 106 -14.70 -18.05 -22.24
N SER A 107 -14.07 -17.60 -21.16
CA SER A 107 -13.99 -16.19 -20.77
C SER A 107 -12.69 -15.49 -21.17
N ILE A 108 -11.58 -16.24 -21.28
CA ILE A 108 -10.28 -15.73 -21.76
C ILE A 108 -10.39 -15.25 -23.23
N ASN A 109 -11.26 -15.87 -24.03
CA ASN A 109 -11.51 -15.46 -25.42
C ASN A 109 -12.24 -14.10 -25.54
N CYS A 110 -12.98 -13.67 -24.51
CA CYS A 110 -13.73 -12.40 -24.53
C CYS A 110 -12.90 -11.19 -24.08
N LEU A 111 -11.70 -11.38 -23.53
CA LEU A 111 -10.97 -10.32 -22.84
C LEU A 111 -10.06 -9.45 -23.72
N ASN A 112 -9.97 -9.69 -25.05
CA ASN A 112 -9.27 -8.86 -26.06
C ASN A 112 -7.87 -8.36 -25.66
N THR A 113 -7.24 -8.98 -24.68
CA THR A 113 -5.93 -8.65 -24.14
C THR A 113 -5.05 -9.82 -24.51
N LYS A 114 -3.94 -9.55 -25.21
CA LYS A 114 -2.91 -10.54 -25.62
C LYS A 114 -2.86 -11.69 -24.61
N SER A 115 -3.42 -12.84 -25.01
CA SER A 115 -3.47 -14.12 -24.31
C SER A 115 -3.04 -14.07 -22.84
N ILE A 116 -3.95 -13.72 -21.92
CA ILE A 116 -3.73 -14.00 -20.50
C ILE A 116 -3.55 -15.51 -20.40
N SER A 117 -2.34 -15.98 -20.08
CA SER A 117 -2.08 -17.41 -19.98
C SER A 117 -2.78 -17.96 -18.73
N LEU A 118 -3.26 -19.20 -18.81
CA LEU A 118 -3.80 -19.95 -17.67
C LEU A 118 -2.82 -19.96 -16.48
N GLU A 119 -1.53 -19.90 -16.78
CA GLU A 119 -0.46 -19.80 -15.79
C GLU A 119 -0.54 -18.52 -14.96
N ILE A 120 -0.84 -17.35 -15.56
CA ILE A 120 -1.00 -16.09 -14.82
C ILE A 120 -2.19 -16.19 -13.86
N CYS A 121 -3.31 -16.78 -14.29
CA CYS A 121 -4.48 -16.98 -13.44
C CYS A 121 -4.17 -17.89 -12.24
N ARG A 122 -3.49 -19.01 -12.48
CA ARG A 122 -3.04 -19.93 -11.41
C ARG A 122 -2.13 -19.22 -10.41
N VAL A 123 -1.09 -18.52 -10.90
CA VAL A 123 -0.14 -17.82 -10.05
C VAL A 123 -0.83 -16.72 -9.23
N LEU A 124 -1.75 -15.96 -9.83
CA LEU A 124 -2.51 -14.91 -9.13
C LEU A 124 -3.31 -15.49 -7.95
N ARG A 125 -3.99 -16.63 -8.14
CA ARG A 125 -4.74 -17.31 -7.08
C ARG A 125 -3.85 -17.89 -6.00
N GLU A 126 -2.70 -18.46 -6.36
CA GLU A 126 -1.74 -18.98 -5.38
C GLU A 126 -1.18 -17.85 -4.49
N ILE A 127 -0.82 -16.72 -5.09
CA ILE A 127 -0.33 -15.54 -4.37
C ILE A 127 -1.44 -15.00 -3.45
N GLU A 128 -2.68 -14.90 -3.94
CA GLU A 128 -3.81 -14.39 -3.15
C GLU A 128 -4.07 -15.22 -1.90
N LYS A 129 -4.13 -16.56 -2.02
CA LYS A 129 -4.27 -17.46 -0.86
C LYS A 129 -3.16 -17.29 0.18
N ILE A 130 -1.93 -17.00 -0.25
CA ILE A 130 -0.81 -16.76 0.65
C ILE A 130 -0.97 -15.39 1.34
N CYS A 131 -1.29 -14.35 0.58
CA CYS A 131 -1.52 -13.01 1.11
C CYS A 131 -2.69 -12.97 2.10
N GLU A 132 -3.76 -13.73 1.86
CA GLU A 132 -4.88 -13.87 2.78
C GLU A 132 -4.42 -14.44 4.13
N LYS A 133 -3.63 -15.53 4.13
CA LYS A 133 -3.05 -16.10 5.36
C LYS A 133 -2.12 -15.14 6.09
N VAL A 134 -1.28 -14.41 5.36
CA VAL A 134 -0.39 -13.40 5.94
C VAL A 134 -1.21 -12.28 6.59
N ARG A 135 -2.28 -11.84 5.92
CA ARG A 135 -3.19 -10.81 6.42
C ARG A 135 -3.92 -11.27 7.68
N THR A 136 -4.51 -12.46 7.70
CA THR A 136 -5.24 -12.97 8.87
C THR A 136 -4.32 -13.11 10.08
N ASN A 137 -3.12 -13.65 9.90
CA ASN A 137 -2.11 -13.71 10.96
C ASN A 137 -1.75 -12.31 11.49
N ARG A 138 -1.60 -11.32 10.59
CA ARG A 138 -1.30 -9.94 10.96
C ARG A 138 -2.46 -9.27 11.71
N LEU A 139 -3.70 -9.49 11.27
CA LEU A 139 -4.91 -8.95 11.92
C LEU A 139 -5.14 -9.59 13.30
N ASN A 140 -4.81 -10.88 13.45
CA ASN A 140 -4.89 -11.56 14.74
C ASN A 140 -3.81 -11.07 15.71
N ALA A 141 -2.62 -10.72 15.19
CA ALA A 141 -1.52 -10.21 16.00
C ALA A 141 -1.68 -8.74 16.42
N PHE A 142 -2.43 -7.93 15.67
CA PHE A 142 -2.51 -6.48 15.89
C PHE A 142 -3.92 -5.92 15.61
N GLU A 143 -4.41 -5.06 16.51
CA GLU A 143 -5.61 -4.25 16.27
C GLU A 143 -5.37 -3.26 15.13
N VAL A 144 -6.02 -3.49 13.98
CA VAL A 144 -5.97 -2.58 12.83
C VAL A 144 -7.10 -1.56 12.92
N LEU A 145 -6.72 -0.28 12.90
CA LEU A 145 -7.65 0.84 12.73
C LEU A 145 -8.10 0.90 11.27
N ASN A 146 -9.26 0.32 10.97
CA ASN A 146 -9.94 0.54 9.69
C ASN A 146 -10.71 1.86 9.75
N LEU A 147 -10.21 2.88 9.04
CA LEU A 147 -10.94 4.12 8.82
C LEU A 147 -11.78 3.97 7.55
N PRO A 148 -13.08 4.34 7.55
CA PRO A 148 -13.88 4.24 6.35
C PRO A 148 -13.38 5.25 5.31
N LYS A 149 -13.22 4.75 4.09
CA LYS A 149 -12.81 5.53 2.93
C LYS A 149 -14.06 6.03 2.21
N PHE A 150 -14.22 7.35 2.10
CA PHE A 150 -15.33 7.93 1.33
C PHE A 150 -14.91 8.17 -0.13
N LYS A 151 -15.78 7.80 -1.07
CA LYS A 151 -15.66 8.18 -2.48
C LYS A 151 -16.84 9.07 -2.86
N PHE A 152 -16.58 10.07 -3.68
CA PHE A 152 -17.57 11.01 -4.17
C PHE A 152 -17.64 10.91 -5.69
N ASP A 153 -18.85 10.99 -6.24
CA ASP A 153 -19.05 11.13 -7.69
C ASP A 153 -19.28 12.61 -7.98
N PHE A 154 -18.45 13.13 -8.87
CA PHE A 154 -18.52 14.52 -9.30
C PHE A 154 -19.00 14.68 -10.74
N ASN A 155 -19.55 13.61 -11.35
CA ASN A 155 -20.18 13.69 -12.66
C ASN A 155 -21.48 14.54 -12.64
N SER A 156 -21.99 14.91 -11.47
CA SER A 156 -23.12 15.83 -11.32
C SER A 156 -22.70 17.19 -10.73
N LEU A 157 -23.38 18.26 -11.16
CA LEU A 157 -23.21 19.66 -10.71
C LEU A 157 -23.25 19.83 -9.18
N ILE A 158 -23.94 18.92 -8.49
CA ILE A 158 -23.85 18.74 -7.04
C ILE A 158 -23.07 17.44 -6.82
N PRO A 159 -21.95 17.44 -6.08
CA PRO A 159 -21.25 16.21 -5.75
C PRO A 159 -22.22 15.23 -5.09
N LYS A 160 -22.56 14.16 -5.79
CA LYS A 160 -23.35 13.09 -5.19
C LYS A 160 -22.37 12.27 -4.38
N LYS A 161 -22.55 12.25 -3.06
CA LYS A 161 -21.93 11.20 -2.24
C LYS A 161 -22.40 9.89 -2.86
N ILE A 162 -21.47 9.08 -3.36
CA ILE A 162 -21.83 7.74 -3.79
C ILE A 162 -22.19 7.03 -2.49
N ASN A 163 -23.49 6.86 -2.24
CA ASN A 163 -24.01 6.05 -1.14
C ASN A 163 -23.81 4.55 -1.43
N ASN A 164 -22.77 4.19 -2.18
CA ASN A 164 -22.17 2.88 -2.04
C ASN A 164 -21.36 3.00 -0.75
N LEU A 165 -22.06 2.81 0.36
CA LEU A 165 -21.57 1.94 1.41
C LEU A 165 -21.03 0.71 0.65
N PHE A 166 -19.76 0.75 0.21
CA PHE A 166 -19.02 -0.48 0.07
C PHE A 166 -19.23 -1.12 1.43
N ASP A 167 -19.92 -2.25 1.47
CA ASP A 167 -20.11 -3.03 2.69
C ASP A 167 -18.82 -2.87 3.51
N GLU A 168 -18.93 -2.19 4.64
CA GLU A 168 -17.80 -1.73 5.46
C GLU A 168 -16.94 -2.92 5.95
N THR A 169 -17.38 -4.13 5.62
CA THR A 169 -16.86 -5.44 5.99
C THR A 169 -15.97 -6.09 4.94
N HIS A 170 -16.00 -5.72 3.65
CA HIS A 170 -15.25 -6.48 2.63
C HIS A 170 -14.37 -5.61 1.71
N THR A 171 -13.06 -5.57 2.00
CA THR A 171 -12.06 -5.08 1.04
C THR A 171 -11.94 -6.10 -0.10
N PRO A 172 -12.04 -5.72 -1.39
CA PRO A 172 -11.90 -6.68 -2.50
C PRO A 172 -10.58 -7.45 -2.42
N LYS A 173 -10.59 -8.74 -2.76
CA LYS A 173 -9.40 -9.61 -2.65
C LYS A 173 -8.23 -9.07 -3.47
N SER A 174 -8.51 -8.56 -4.66
CA SER A 174 -7.54 -7.90 -5.54
C SER A 174 -6.86 -6.68 -4.91
N GLN A 175 -7.57 -5.89 -4.10
CA GLN A 175 -6.99 -4.76 -3.38
C GLN A 175 -6.16 -5.24 -2.19
N SER A 176 -6.71 -6.16 -1.41
CA SER A 176 -6.03 -6.78 -0.26
C SER A 176 -4.69 -7.41 -0.69
N LEU A 177 -4.68 -8.12 -1.82
CA LEU A 177 -3.51 -8.72 -2.42
C LEU A 177 -2.38 -7.71 -2.65
N ILE A 178 -2.67 -6.59 -3.32
CA ILE A 178 -1.68 -5.54 -3.57
C ILE A 178 -1.26 -4.87 -2.27
N GLU A 179 -2.19 -4.61 -1.34
CA GLU A 179 -1.86 -4.01 -0.04
C GLU A 179 -0.85 -4.86 0.74
N GLU A 180 -1.06 -6.18 0.84
CA GLU A 180 -0.12 -7.07 1.55
C GLU A 180 1.23 -7.18 0.84
N LEU A 181 1.26 -7.31 -0.48
CA LEU A 181 2.54 -7.36 -1.23
C LEU A 181 3.35 -6.06 -1.06
N MET A 182 2.68 -4.92 -1.11
CA MET A 182 3.33 -3.62 -0.90
C MET A 182 3.79 -3.47 0.56
N LEU A 183 3.01 -3.96 1.52
CA LEU A 183 3.38 -3.96 2.93
C LEU A 183 4.62 -4.83 3.17
N MET A 184 4.67 -6.04 2.61
CA MET A 184 5.83 -6.94 2.69
C MET A 184 7.08 -6.29 2.11
N ALA A 185 7.00 -5.70 0.92
CA ALA A 185 8.13 -5.00 0.32
C ALA A 185 8.64 -3.84 1.21
N ASN A 186 7.74 -3.03 1.75
CA ASN A 186 8.07 -1.93 2.65
C ASN A 186 8.75 -2.40 3.96
N ILE A 187 8.31 -3.53 4.53
CA ILE A 187 8.92 -4.13 5.73
C ILE A 187 10.32 -4.65 5.41
N GLU A 188 10.48 -5.39 4.33
CA GLU A 188 11.76 -5.96 3.94
C GLU A 188 12.79 -4.88 3.64
N VAL A 189 12.40 -3.81 2.93
CA VAL A 189 13.24 -2.64 2.73
C VAL A 189 13.59 -1.98 4.07
N GLY A 190 12.61 -1.81 4.96
CA GLY A 190 12.85 -1.26 6.29
C GLY A 190 13.86 -2.07 7.11
N LYS A 191 13.82 -3.41 7.02
CA LYS A 191 14.80 -4.31 7.64
C LYS A 191 16.20 -4.12 7.08
N VAL A 192 16.34 -4.00 5.75
CA VAL A 192 17.64 -3.80 5.08
C VAL A 192 18.24 -2.44 5.42
N LEU A 193 17.44 -1.37 5.39
CA LEU A 193 17.89 -0.03 5.78
C LEU A 193 18.39 0.02 7.22
N LEU A 194 17.65 -0.60 8.15
CA LEU A 194 18.06 -0.68 9.55
C LEU A 194 19.31 -1.51 9.79
N LYS A 195 19.57 -2.51 8.94
CA LYS A 195 20.78 -3.33 9.03
C LYS A 195 22.01 -2.58 8.51
N ASN A 196 21.86 -1.87 7.39
CA ASN A 196 22.98 -1.28 6.67
C ASN A 196 23.24 0.20 7.03
N PHE A 197 22.20 0.95 7.39
CA PHE A 197 22.23 2.42 7.55
C PHE A 197 21.61 2.90 8.87
N ARG A 198 21.96 2.25 9.99
CA ARG A 198 21.38 2.53 11.33
C ARG A 198 21.26 4.01 11.73
N LYS A 199 22.18 4.87 11.28
CA LYS A 199 22.22 6.29 11.68
C LYS A 199 21.46 7.23 10.74
N SER A 200 21.17 6.80 9.52
CA SER A 200 20.58 7.64 8.47
C SER A 200 19.36 7.01 7.81
N SER A 201 18.93 5.83 8.23
CA SER A 201 17.76 5.15 7.67
C SER A 201 16.49 5.97 7.87
N LEU A 202 15.77 6.24 6.78
CA LEU A 202 14.48 6.90 6.84
C LEU A 202 13.41 5.87 7.23
N ILE A 203 12.89 5.96 8.45
CA ILE A 203 11.90 5.00 8.98
C ILE A 203 10.62 5.72 9.35
N LYS A 204 9.48 5.08 9.09
CA LYS A 204 8.18 5.59 9.49
C LYS A 204 7.78 5.01 10.85
N VAL A 205 7.53 5.90 11.80
CA VAL A 205 7.21 5.56 13.20
C VAL A 205 5.85 6.13 13.55
N LYS A 206 4.97 5.36 14.22
CA LYS A 206 3.72 5.87 14.79
C LYS A 206 4.06 6.71 16.01
N SER A 207 3.52 7.92 16.09
CA SER A 207 3.58 8.69 17.32
C SER A 207 2.88 7.94 18.45
N ARG A 208 3.41 8.08 19.68
CA ARG A 208 2.71 7.63 20.88
C ARG A 208 1.39 8.42 21.00
N SER A 209 0.30 7.74 21.34
CA SER A 209 -0.99 8.39 21.61
C SER A 209 -0.83 9.46 22.69
N ILE A 210 -1.53 10.58 22.53
CA ILE A 210 -1.62 11.65 23.54
C ILE A 210 -2.35 11.14 24.79
N LEU A 211 -3.25 10.16 24.64
CA LEU A 211 -4.02 9.55 25.72
C LEU A 211 -3.46 8.17 26.08
N SER A 212 -3.38 7.89 27.39
CA SER A 212 -3.00 6.59 27.91
C SER A 212 -4.11 5.54 27.67
N GLU A 213 -3.74 4.26 27.56
CA GLU A 213 -4.71 3.13 27.44
C GLU A 213 -5.75 3.14 28.57
N LYS A 214 -5.37 3.60 29.76
CA LYS A 214 -6.26 3.76 30.93
C LYS A 214 -7.32 4.84 30.71
N GLN A 215 -6.96 5.96 30.07
CA GLN A 215 -7.93 7.01 29.74
C GLN A 215 -8.89 6.55 28.64
N ILE A 216 -8.39 5.80 27.64
CA ILE A 216 -9.21 5.25 26.57
C ILE A 216 -10.22 4.24 27.12
N THR A 217 -9.79 3.34 28.01
CA THR A 217 -10.69 2.37 28.67
C THR A 217 -11.69 3.04 29.61
N SER A 218 -11.28 4.07 30.35
CA SER A 218 -12.20 4.87 31.17
C SER A 218 -13.27 5.57 30.33
N ILE A 219 -12.91 6.14 29.18
CA ILE A 219 -13.88 6.75 28.26
C ILE A 219 -14.83 5.68 27.69
N LYS A 220 -14.31 4.53 27.25
CA LYS A 220 -15.15 3.42 26.75
C LYS A 220 -16.16 2.96 27.81
N ASN A 221 -15.70 2.73 29.04
CA ASN A 221 -16.54 2.24 30.14
C ASN A 221 -17.58 3.29 30.58
N ASN A 222 -17.22 4.58 30.57
CA ASN A 222 -18.17 5.63 30.91
C ASN A 222 -19.24 5.79 29.84
N VAL A 223 -18.89 5.64 28.56
CA VAL A 223 -19.86 5.72 27.46
C VAL A 223 -20.80 4.51 27.45
N SER A 224 -20.31 3.31 27.74
CA SER A 224 -21.14 2.10 27.82
C SER A 224 -22.12 2.11 28.99
N ASN A 225 -21.82 2.83 30.07
CA ASN A 225 -22.65 2.85 31.28
C ASN A 225 -23.79 3.88 31.24
N ILE A 226 -23.84 4.77 30.24
CA ILE A 226 -24.81 5.88 30.19
C ILE A 226 -26.08 5.51 29.40
N VAL A 227 -26.04 4.54 28.48
CA VAL A 227 -27.22 4.12 27.69
C VAL A 227 -27.08 2.65 27.27
N ASP A 228 -28.14 1.84 27.44
CA ASP A 228 -28.28 0.53 26.80
C ASP A 228 -28.41 0.74 25.28
N PHE A 229 -27.31 0.51 24.54
CA PHE A 229 -27.26 0.78 23.10
C PHE A 229 -27.60 -0.47 22.27
N PRO A 230 -28.42 -0.34 21.21
CA PRO A 230 -28.65 -1.40 20.23
C PRO A 230 -27.40 -1.66 19.37
N SER A 231 -27.18 -2.91 18.96
CA SER A 231 -25.99 -3.41 18.23
C SER A 231 -25.59 -2.66 16.95
N LYS A 232 -26.48 -1.88 16.34
CA LYS A 232 -26.17 -1.02 15.18
C LYS A 232 -25.44 0.29 15.56
N PHE A 233 -25.44 0.69 16.83
CA PHE A 233 -24.75 1.89 17.32
C PHE A 233 -23.26 1.65 17.65
N ASP A 234 -22.83 0.39 17.74
CA ASP A 234 -21.43 0.02 17.95
C ASP A 234 -20.54 0.41 16.77
N SER A 235 -21.04 0.34 15.53
CA SER A 235 -20.26 0.72 14.35
C SER A 235 -19.95 2.22 14.33
N PHE A 236 -20.91 3.07 14.74
CA PHE A 236 -20.73 4.51 14.82
C PHE A 236 -19.70 4.89 15.88
N TRP A 237 -19.79 4.31 17.09
CA TRP A 237 -18.80 4.58 18.12
C TRP A 237 -17.43 3.98 17.78
N ASN A 238 -17.35 2.77 17.22
CA ASN A 238 -16.09 2.23 16.70
C ASN A 238 -15.47 3.15 15.64
N HIS A 239 -16.28 3.80 14.81
CA HIS A 239 -15.84 4.79 13.84
C HIS A 239 -15.40 6.12 14.49
N VAL A 240 -16.13 6.62 15.48
CA VAL A 240 -15.74 7.83 16.24
C VAL A 240 -14.47 7.58 17.02
N PHE A 241 -14.36 6.43 17.71
CA PHE A 241 -13.15 5.99 18.40
C PHE A 241 -12.01 5.74 17.42
N SER A 242 -12.24 5.16 16.23
CA SER A 242 -11.18 4.96 15.25
C SER A 242 -10.65 6.29 14.71
N LYS A 243 -11.53 7.28 14.49
CA LYS A 243 -11.13 8.65 14.13
C LYS A 243 -10.39 9.37 15.25
N PHE A 244 -10.85 9.26 16.49
CA PHE A 244 -10.22 9.87 17.66
C PHE A 244 -8.87 9.24 18.00
N LEU A 245 -8.75 7.92 17.81
CA LEU A 245 -7.48 7.22 17.84
C LEU A 245 -6.59 7.71 16.69
N SER A 246 -7.11 7.84 15.46
CA SER A 246 -6.33 8.31 14.31
C SER A 246 -5.76 9.72 14.45
N SER A 247 -6.46 10.64 15.13
CA SER A 247 -5.95 11.99 15.42
C SER A 247 -4.83 12.00 16.47
N SER A 248 -4.71 10.92 17.25
CA SER A 248 -3.65 10.70 18.23
C SER A 248 -2.41 10.00 17.62
N TYR A 249 -2.50 9.54 16.36
CA TYR A 249 -1.52 8.68 15.69
C TYR A 249 -1.04 9.30 14.37
N TYR A 250 -0.15 10.30 14.46
CA TYR A 250 0.58 10.76 13.28
C TYR A 250 1.84 9.92 13.10
N ALA A 251 1.98 9.31 11.93
CA ALA A 251 3.22 8.67 11.57
C ALA A 251 4.21 9.71 11.03
N ARG A 252 5.46 9.66 11.48
CA ARG A 252 6.53 10.58 11.06
C ARG A 252 7.71 9.81 10.49
N TYR A 253 8.42 10.43 9.55
CA TYR A 253 9.73 9.95 9.15
C TYR A 253 10.77 10.49 10.13
N ILE A 254 11.64 9.60 10.60
CA ILE A 254 12.75 9.97 11.48
C ILE A 254 14.03 9.29 11.01
N GLU A 255 15.15 9.98 11.19
CA GLU A 255 16.48 9.39 11.21
C GLU A 255 16.70 8.80 12.62
N GLU A 256 17.13 7.54 12.72
CA GLU A 256 16.90 6.75 13.92
C GLU A 256 17.78 7.18 15.14
N LYS A 257 17.09 7.55 16.23
CA LYS A 257 17.52 7.36 17.64
C LYS A 257 16.46 6.64 18.49
N TYR A 258 15.29 6.28 17.93
CA TYR A 258 14.14 5.73 18.65
C TYR A 258 13.55 4.51 17.94
N PRO A 259 13.07 3.50 18.68
CA PRO A 259 12.49 2.30 18.09
C PRO A 259 11.23 2.65 17.26
N PRO A 260 11.18 2.26 15.98
CA PRO A 260 10.01 2.41 15.14
C PRO A 260 8.87 1.57 15.69
N PHE A 261 7.67 2.12 15.80
CA PHE A 261 6.48 1.35 16.06
C PHE A 261 5.45 1.82 15.05
N ALA A 262 5.34 1.23 13.86
CA ALA A 262 4.23 1.53 12.95
C ALA A 262 3.54 0.23 12.57
N LEU A 263 2.21 0.18 12.68
CA LEU A 263 1.41 -1.02 12.37
C LEU A 263 1.78 -2.28 13.19
N GLY A 264 2.32 -2.10 14.40
CA GLY A 264 2.82 -3.22 15.22
C GLY A 264 4.16 -3.79 14.75
N MET A 265 4.81 -3.15 13.78
CA MET A 265 6.06 -3.60 13.17
C MET A 265 7.22 -2.67 13.56
N ASN A 266 8.30 -3.28 14.05
CA ASN A 266 9.48 -2.55 14.52
C ASN A 266 10.38 -2.02 13.39
N LYS A 267 10.07 -2.33 12.12
CA LYS A 267 10.95 -2.12 10.96
C LYS A 267 10.12 -1.82 9.70
N PHE A 268 9.70 -0.56 9.50
CA PHE A 268 8.81 -0.18 8.40
C PHE A 268 9.22 1.16 7.76
N THR A 269 9.31 1.21 6.44
CA THR A 269 9.50 2.46 5.68
C THR A 269 8.55 2.53 4.49
N HIS A 270 8.53 3.66 3.78
CA HIS A 270 7.86 3.74 2.49
C HIS A 270 8.86 3.60 1.34
N PHE A 271 8.57 2.69 0.43
CA PHE A 271 9.40 2.37 -0.75
C PHE A 271 8.59 2.30 -2.04
N THR A 272 7.29 1.97 -1.95
CA THR A 272 6.50 1.48 -3.08
C THR A 272 5.80 2.54 -3.94
N SER A 273 6.08 3.83 -3.78
CA SER A 273 5.44 4.92 -4.54
C SER A 273 6.32 6.17 -4.75
N PRO A 274 7.54 6.04 -5.32
CA PRO A 274 8.46 7.16 -5.55
C PRO A 274 7.96 8.21 -6.54
N THR A 275 6.97 7.90 -7.38
CA THR A 275 6.37 8.87 -8.30
C THR A 275 5.53 9.93 -7.60
N ARG A 276 5.13 9.68 -6.34
CA ARG A 276 4.19 10.52 -5.58
C ARG A 276 4.59 10.79 -4.13
N ARG A 277 5.72 10.25 -3.67
CA ARG A 277 6.24 10.44 -2.31
C ARG A 277 7.76 10.61 -2.35
N PHE A 278 8.25 11.74 -1.87
CA PHE A 278 9.68 12.04 -1.83
C PHE A 278 10.43 11.15 -0.84
N SER A 279 9.79 10.73 0.26
CA SER A 279 10.34 9.73 1.19
C SER A 279 10.81 8.46 0.49
N ASP A 280 10.04 8.00 -0.50
CA ASP A 280 10.35 6.78 -1.22
C ASP A 280 11.53 7.01 -2.18
N ILE A 281 11.67 8.21 -2.74
CA ILE A 281 12.84 8.62 -3.54
C ILE A 281 14.10 8.56 -2.67
N ILE A 282 14.06 9.11 -1.45
CA ILE A 282 15.20 9.04 -0.51
C ILE A 282 15.55 7.58 -0.21
N VAL A 283 14.56 6.73 0.08
CA VAL A 283 14.77 5.31 0.32
C VAL A 283 15.38 4.61 -0.90
N HIS A 284 14.93 4.94 -2.11
CA HIS A 284 15.54 4.42 -3.34
C HIS A 284 17.00 4.86 -3.47
N PHE A 285 17.34 6.11 -3.15
CA PHE A 285 18.74 6.55 -3.11
C PHE A 285 19.56 5.75 -2.09
N GLN A 286 19.06 5.59 -0.86
CA GLN A 286 19.74 4.83 0.20
C GLN A 286 19.98 3.36 -0.13
N LEU A 287 19.10 2.75 -0.94
CA LEU A 287 19.25 1.34 -1.33
C LEU A 287 20.26 1.14 -2.47
N LEU A 288 20.49 2.17 -3.28
CA LEU A 288 21.15 2.04 -4.59
C LEU A 288 22.48 2.79 -4.66
N HIS A 289 22.80 3.60 -3.65
CA HIS A 289 23.99 4.44 -3.52
C HIS A 289 24.50 4.36 -2.07
#